data_AF-A0AAE3J645-F1
#
_entry.id   AF-A0AAE3J645-F1
#
_cell.length_a   1.000
_cell.length_b   1.000
_cell.length_c   1.000
_cell.angle_alpha   90.00
_cell.angle_beta   90.00
_cell.angle_gamma   90.00
#
_symmetry.space_group_name_H-M   'P 1'
#
loop_
_entity.id
_entity.type
_entity.pdbx_description
1 polymer ?
#
loop_
_entity_poly.entity_id
_entity_poly.type
_entity_poly.pdbx_seq_one_letter_code
_entity_poly.pdbx_strand_id
1 'polypeptide(L)' 'MAEQKEQTLEEIFGEMEGLLEALESREISLEDSFEKYKEGMALLKAAGEKIDTVEKAMLVLNDQGEADEF' A
#
# COMPACT_ATOMS: atom_id res chain seq x y z
N MET A 1 23.58 3.53 -10.40
CA MET A 1 22.33 4.29 -10.26
C MET A 1 21.32 3.29 -9.76
N ALA A 2 20.90 3.37 -8.50
CA ALA A 2 19.92 2.43 -7.97
C ALA A 2 18.55 2.87 -8.52
N GLU A 3 17.99 2.08 -9.43
CA GLU A 3 16.58 2.20 -9.81
C GLU A 3 15.77 2.05 -8.52
N GLN A 4 15.13 3.15 -8.09
CA GLN A 4 14.12 3.07 -7.03
C GLN A 4 12.96 2.28 -7.61
N LYS A 5 12.97 0.96 -7.36
CA LYS A 5 11.90 0.07 -7.77
C LYS A 5 10.64 0.54 -7.04
N GLU A 6 9.69 1.09 -7.77
CA GLU A 6 8.43 1.53 -7.19
C GLU A 6 7.71 0.31 -6.65
N GLN A 7 7.47 0.29 -5.34
CA GLN A 7 6.82 -0.82 -4.64
C GLN A 7 5.43 -1.05 -5.25
N THR A 8 5.07 -2.27 -5.61
CA THR A 8 3.75 -2.58 -6.20
C THR A 8 2.66 -2.62 -5.12
N LEU A 9 1.38 -2.54 -5.51
CA LEU A 9 0.27 -2.72 -4.56
C LEU A 9 0.29 -4.12 -3.93
N GLU A 10 0.66 -5.15 -4.70
CA GLU A 10 0.82 -6.52 -4.20
C GLU A 10 1.92 -6.61 -3.13
N GLU A 11 3.07 -5.97 -3.35
CA GLU A 11 4.15 -5.90 -2.35
C GLU A 11 3.69 -5.15 -1.08
N ILE A 12 2.96 -4.03 -1.23
CA ILE A 12 2.44 -3.27 -0.08
C ILE A 12 1.45 -4.11 0.74
N PHE A 13 0.51 -4.81 0.09
CA PHE A 13 -0.43 -5.68 0.79
C PHE A 13 0.26 -6.87 1.44
N GLY A 14 1.27 -7.47 0.80
CA GLY A 14 2.08 -8.53 1.41
C GLY A 14 2.83 -8.07 2.66
N GLU A 15 3.40 -6.85 2.63
CA GLU A 15 4.02 -6.26 3.82
C GLU A 15 3.02 -5.95 4.93
N MET A 16 1.81 -5.49 4.58
CA MET A 16 0.73 -5.28 5.54
C MET A 16 0.27 -6.58 6.20
N GLU A 17 0.17 -7.70 5.46
CA GLU A 17 -0.15 -9.01 6.02
C GLU A 17 0.91 -9.47 7.02
N GLY A 18 2.20 -9.35 6.69
CA GLY A 18 3.28 -9.70 7.60
C GLY A 18 3.30 -8.81 8.86
N LEU A 19 2.92 -7.55 8.72
CA LEU A 19 2.80 -6.63 9.84
C LEU A 19 1.61 -6.98 10.74
N LEU A 20 0.48 -7.38 10.17
CA LEU A 20 -0.66 -7.92 10.92
C LEU A 20 -0.28 -9.18 11.68
N GLU A 21 0.41 -10.13 11.05
CA GLU A 21 0.89 -11.36 11.71
C GLU A 21 1.81 -11.03 12.90
N ALA A 22 2.69 -10.05 12.75
CA ALA A 22 3.55 -9.57 13.84
C ALA A 22 2.74 -8.93 14.98
N LEU A 23 1.72 -8.13 14.68
CA LEU A 23 0.83 -7.50 15.66
C LEU A 23 -0.07 -8.52 16.39
N GLU A 24 -0.43 -9.63 15.74
CA GLU A 24 -1.22 -10.71 16.34
C GLU A 24 -0.37 -11.64 17.23
N SER A 25 0.95 -11.57 17.14
CA SER A 25 1.86 -12.34 17.99
C SER A 25 1.70 -11.96 19.46
N ARG A 26 1.60 -12.97 20.33
CA ARG A 26 1.53 -12.75 21.79
C ARG A 26 2.87 -12.33 22.41
N GLU A 27 3.95 -12.38 21.64
CA GLU A 27 5.31 -12.06 22.08
C GLU A 27 5.71 -10.62 21.75
N ILE A 28 4.88 -9.88 21.00
CA ILE A 28 5.16 -8.48 20.65
C ILE A 28 5.05 -7.59 21.88
N SER A 29 6.04 -6.71 22.08
CA SER A 29 5.95 -5.71 23.14
C SER A 29 5.00 -4.57 22.73
N LEU A 30 4.52 -3.80 23.70
CA LEU A 30 3.71 -2.62 23.41
C LEU A 30 4.48 -1.58 22.58
N GLU A 31 5.77 -1.43 22.82
CA GLU A 31 6.63 -0.49 22.09
C GLU A 31 6.79 -0.92 20.63
N ASP A 32 7.10 -2.20 20.40
CA ASP A 32 7.17 -2.79 19.05
C ASP A 32 5.81 -2.70 18.33
N SER A 33 4.71 -2.86 19.07
CA SER A 33 3.36 -2.73 18.52
C SER A 33 3.08 -1.32 18.00
N PHE A 34 3.58 -0.29 18.68
CA PHE A 34 3.47 1.10 18.22
C PHE A 34 4.31 1.36 16.97
N GLU A 35 5.52 0.82 16.91
CA GLU A 35 6.38 0.93 15.72
C GLU A 35 5.73 0.25 14.51
N LYS A 36 5.25 -0.99 14.70
CA LYS A 36 4.54 -1.74 13.67
C LYS A 36 3.26 -1.02 13.24
N TYR A 37 2.46 -0.51 14.17
CA TYR A 37 1.27 0.27 13.82
C TYR A 37 1.61 1.49 12.94
N LYS A 38 2.69 2.22 13.24
CA LYS A 38 3.16 3.36 12.46
C LYS A 38 3.63 2.93 11.05
N GLU A 39 4.36 1.83 10.95
CA GLU A 39 4.74 1.22 9.68
C GLU A 39 3.49 0.87 8.85
N GLY A 40 2.47 0.25 9.47
CA GLY A 40 1.21 -0.08 8.82
C GLY A 40 0.44 1.14 8.31
N MET A 41 0.44 2.24 9.07
CA MET A 41 -0.14 3.51 8.62
C MET A 41 0.60 4.10 7.40
N ALA A 42 1.92 3.96 7.34
CA ALA A 42 2.70 4.41 6.20
C ALA A 42 2.41 3.59 4.95
N LEU A 43 2.32 2.25 5.08
CA LEU A 43 1.94 1.34 4.00
C LEU A 43 0.53 1.63 3.48
N LEU A 44 -0.44 1.84 4.37
CA LEU A 44 -1.81 2.24 4.00
C LEU A 44 -1.83 3.54 3.19
N LYS A 45 -1.02 4.52 3.58
CA LYS A 45 -0.91 5.78 2.84
C LYS A 45 -0.34 5.54 1.45
N ALA A 46 0.73 4.76 1.33
CA ALA A 46 1.35 4.44 0.05
C ALA A 46 0.39 3.66 -0.88
N ALA A 47 -0.39 2.72 -0.33
CA ALA A 47 -1.43 2.02 -1.07
C ALA A 47 -2.50 3.00 -1.58
N GLY A 48 -2.98 3.90 -0.71
CA GLY A 48 -3.96 4.92 -1.08
C GLY A 48 -3.48 5.85 -2.20
N GLU A 49 -2.23 6.31 -2.13
CA GLU A 49 -1.62 7.16 -3.17
C GLU A 49 -1.49 6.42 -4.52
N LYS A 50 -1.20 5.11 -4.49
CA LYS A 50 -1.16 4.29 -5.70
C LYS A 50 -2.53 4.06 -6.29
N ILE A 51 -3.53 3.76 -5.47
CA ILE A 51 -4.91 3.58 -5.92
C ILE A 51 -5.43 4.88 -6.55
N ASP A 52 -5.25 6.02 -5.90
CA ASP A 52 -5.62 7.34 -6.44
C ASP A 52 -4.94 7.63 -7.79
N THR A 53 -3.67 7.22 -7.95
CA THR A 53 -2.95 7.35 -9.22
C THR A 53 -3.59 6.50 -10.32
N VAL A 54 -3.95 5.25 -10.02
CA VAL A 54 -4.64 4.36 -10.96
C VAL A 54 -6.04 4.89 -11.30
N GLU A 55 -6.81 5.36 -10.31
CA GLU A 55 -8.13 5.96 -10.51
C GLU A 55 -8.05 7.20 -11.42
N LYS A 56 -7.06 8.08 -11.19
CA LYS A 56 -6.82 9.24 -12.06
C LYS A 56 -6.41 8.85 -13.47
N ALA A 57 -5.55 7.85 -13.63
CA ALA A 57 -5.17 7.33 -14.94
C ALA A 57 -6.39 6.76 -15.68
N MET A 58 -7.26 6.02 -14.99
CA MET A 58 -8.53 5.51 -15.53
C MET A 58 -9.47 6.65 -15.96
N LEU A 59 -9.61 7.71 -15.15
CA LEU A 59 -10.41 8.88 -15.52
C LEU A 59 -9.88 9.60 -16.76
N VAL A 60 -8.56 9.79 -16.87
CA VAL A 60 -7.95 10.43 -18.05
C VAL A 60 -8.12 9.58 -19.32
N LEU A 61 -8.08 8.25 -19.20
CA LEU A 61 -8.39 7.34 -20.31
C LEU A 61 -9.86 7.46 -20.74
N ASN A 62 -10.78 7.65 -19.79
CA ASN A 62 -12.19 7.90 -20.08
C ASN A 62 -12.40 9.24 -20.83
N ASP A 63 -11.75 10.33 -20.39
CA ASP A 63 -11.82 11.66 -21.02
C ASP A 63 -11.15 11.72 -22.41
N GLN A 64 -10.15 10.87 -22.70
CA GLN A 64 -9.47 10.79 -24.01
C GLN A 64 -10.11 9.78 -24.98
N GLY A 65 -11.17 9.08 -24.57
CA GLY A 65 -11.98 8.23 -25.42
C GLY A 65 -11.56 6.75 -25.45
N GLU A 66 -11.91 6.03 -24.38
CA GLU A 66 -11.81 4.57 -24.12
C GLU A 66 -10.56 4.15 -23.31
N ALA A 67 -10.63 3.35 -22.22
CA ALA A 67 -11.64 2.38 -21.80
C ALA A 67 -12.23 2.63 -20.40
N ASP A 68 -13.54 2.41 -20.32
CA ASP A 68 -14.36 2.16 -19.14
C ASP A 68 -14.86 0.71 -19.28
N GLU A 69 -14.66 -0.13 -18.27
CA GLU A 69 -15.60 -1.19 -17.83
C GLU A 69 -14.93 -1.96 -16.67
N PHE A 70 -15.59 -1.91 -15.51
CA PHE A 70 -15.28 -2.67 -14.29
C PHE A 70 -15.27 -4.19 -14.53
#